data_AF-A0A395W8T5-F1
#
_entry.id   AF-A0A395W8T5-F1
#
_cell.length_a   1.000
_cell.length_b   1.000
_cell.length_c   1.000
_cell.angle_alpha   90.00
_cell.angle_beta   90.00
_cell.angle_gamma   90.00
#
_symmetry.space_group_name_H-M   'P 1'
#
loop_
_entity.id
_entity.type
_entity.pdbx_description
1 polymer ?
#
loop_
_entity_poly.entity_id
_entity_poly.type
_entity_poly.pdbx_seq_one_letter_code
_entity_poly.pdbx_strand_id
1 'polypeptide(L)' 'MPFCSEAWDVLSRYIYTGLQGGSIMKGWMKKENEMIACCSDGTRPVIFKIERIDYDQKE' A
#
# COMPACT_ATOMS: atom_id res chain seq x y z
N MET A 1 5.61 -6.17 16.72
CA MET A 1 5.49 -4.73 17.04
C MET A 1 4.65 -4.11 15.94
N PRO A 2 3.48 -3.52 16.22
CA PRO A 2 2.74 -2.82 15.18
C PRO A 2 3.62 -1.68 14.64
N PHE A 3 3.42 -1.30 13.38
CA PHE A 3 4.02 -0.10 12.81
C PHE A 3 3.75 1.13 13.70
N CYS A 4 4.58 2.19 13.60
CA CYS A 4 4.30 3.45 14.29
C CYS A 4 2.98 4.07 13.81
N SER A 5 2.40 4.98 14.59
CA SER A 5 1.13 5.62 14.27
C SER A 5 1.14 6.32 12.92
N GLU A 6 2.25 6.96 12.55
CA GLU A 6 2.40 7.65 11.27
C GLU A 6 2.45 6.67 10.09
N ALA A 7 3.17 5.56 10.25
CA ALA A 7 3.18 4.52 9.23
C ALA A 7 1.78 3.93 9.04
N TRP A 8 1.00 3.77 10.11
CA TRP A 8 -0.39 3.31 9.98
C TRP A 8 -1.33 4.35 9.34
N ASP A 9 -1.18 5.64 9.66
CA ASP A 9 -1.97 6.70 9.02
C ASP A 9 -1.77 6.71 7.50
N VAL A 10 -0.53 6.52 7.05
CA VAL A 10 -0.23 6.42 5.62
C VAL A 10 -0.75 5.10 5.04
N LEU A 11 -0.43 3.94 5.64
CA LEU A 11 -0.75 2.62 5.08
C LEU A 11 -2.25 2.33 5.03
N SER A 12 -3.02 2.73 6.04
CA SER A 12 -4.44 2.40 6.17
C SER A 12 -5.26 2.79 4.94
N ARG A 13 -5.00 3.96 4.35
CA ARG A 13 -5.71 4.46 3.16
C ARG A 13 -5.52 3.57 1.94
N TYR A 14 -4.29 3.09 1.72
CA TYR A 14 -3.97 2.18 0.62
C TYR A 14 -4.61 0.80 0.85
N ILE A 15 -4.57 0.31 2.08
CA ILE A 15 -5.19 -0.98 2.45
C ILE A 15 -6.70 -0.93 2.22
N TYR A 16 -7.39 0.09 2.73
CA TYR A 16 -8.84 0.23 2.55
C TYR A 16 -9.23 0.40 1.09
N THR A 17 -8.43 1.14 0.32
CA THR A 17 -8.64 1.26 -1.13
C THR A 17 -8.49 -0.09 -1.83
N GLY A 18 -7.43 -0.85 -1.49
CA GLY A 18 -7.18 -2.19 -2.02
C GLY A 18 -8.31 -3.17 -1.70
N LEU A 19 -8.81 -3.14 -0.46
CA LEU A 19 -9.93 -3.98 0.01
C LEU A 19 -11.25 -3.70 -0.74
N GLN A 20 -11.48 -2.45 -1.17
CA GLN A 20 -12.65 -2.09 -1.98
C GLN A 20 -12.49 -2.41 -3.47
N GLY A 21 -11.42 -3.11 -3.86
CA GLY A 21 -11.16 -3.45 -5.25
C GLY A 21 -10.41 -2.35 -6.02
N GLY A 22 -10.11 -1.21 -5.39
CA GLY A 22 -9.48 -0.05 -6.01
C GLY A 22 -7.95 -0.03 -5.92
N SER A 23 -7.36 0.97 -6.57
CA SER A 23 -5.94 1.33 -6.45
C SER A 23 -5.79 2.84 -6.48
N ILE A 24 -5.09 3.40 -5.49
CA ILE A 24 -4.79 4.85 -5.44
C ILE A 24 -3.88 5.22 -6.63
N MET A 25 -3.05 4.28 -7.07
CA MET A 25 -2.06 4.48 -8.14
C MET A 25 -2.53 3.94 -9.50
N LYS A 26 -3.85 3.99 -9.74
CA LYS A 26 -4.45 3.49 -10.99
C LYS A 26 -3.85 4.18 -12.21
N GLY A 27 -3.29 3.40 -13.14
CA GLY A 27 -2.62 3.88 -14.35
C GLY A 27 -1.19 4.42 -14.14
N TRP A 28 -0.66 4.39 -12.92
CA TRP A 28 0.71 4.83 -12.59
C TRP A 28 1.65 3.64 -12.40
N MET A 29 1.15 2.54 -11.86
CA MET A 29 1.92 1.32 -11.60
C MET A 29 1.79 0.33 -12.76
N LYS A 30 2.82 -0.49 -12.97
CA LYS A 30 2.78 -1.54 -14.01
C LYS A 30 1.67 -2.57 -13.74
N LYS A 31 1.40 -2.83 -12.46
CA LYS A 31 0.27 -3.66 -12.03
C LYS A 31 -0.64 -2.84 -11.13
N GLU A 32 -1.94 -2.92 -11.40
CA GLU A 32 -2.96 -2.16 -10.67
C GLU A 32 -3.13 -2.63 -9.22
N ASN A 33 -2.75 -3.86 -8.90
CA ASN A 33 -2.78 -4.41 -7.54
C ASN A 33 -1.55 -4.03 -6.70
N GLU A 34 -0.59 -3.29 -7.27
CA GLU A 34 0.61 -2.80 -6.58
C GLU A 34 0.48 -1.30 -6.30
N MET A 35 0.88 -0.90 -5.09
CA MET A 35 0.91 0.50 -4.67
C MET A 35 2.17 0.77 -3.85
N ILE A 36 2.66 2.01 -3.90
CA ILE A 36 3.79 2.48 -3.12
C ILE A 36 3.29 3.53 -2.14
N ALA A 37 3.63 3.34 -0.86
CA ALA A 37 3.35 4.29 0.21
C ALA A 37 4.66 4.73 0.88
N CYS A 38 4.72 5.95 1.39
CA CYS A 38 5.90 6.46 2.08
C CYS A 38 5.52 7.06 3.44
N CYS A 39 6.13 6.56 4.51
CA CYS A 39 6.13 7.22 5.80
C CYS A 39 7.39 8.08 5.89
N SER A 40 7.21 9.39 5.98
CA SER A 40 8.31 10.35 6.02
C SER A 40 8.31 11.08 7.37
N ASP A 41 8.98 10.49 8.36
CA ASP A 41 9.26 11.13 9.66
C ASP A 41 10.45 12.12 9.56
N GLY A 42 10.47 12.92 8.49
CA GLY A 42 11.42 14.02 8.23
C GLY A 42 12.90 13.69 8.03
N THR A 43 13.42 12.57 8.53
CA THR A 43 14.88 12.28 8.58
C THR A 43 15.30 11.01 7.85
N ARG A 44 14.40 10.02 7.75
CA ARG A 44 14.63 8.79 6.97
C ARG A 44 13.32 8.33 6.33
N PRO A 45 13.18 8.41 4.99
CA PRO A 45 11.99 7.92 4.32
C PRO A 45 11.94 6.40 4.39
N VAL A 46 10.80 5.86 4.84
CA VAL A 46 10.49 4.44 4.74
C VAL A 46 9.49 4.27 3.60
N ILE A 47 9.86 3.47 2.60
CA ILE A 47 9.02 3.19 1.43
C ILE A 47 8.45 1.78 1.58
N PHE A 48 7.14 1.68 1.43
CA PHE A 48 6.40 0.43 1.49
C PHE A 48 5.88 0.08 0.09
N LYS A 49 6.09 -1.16 -0.33
CA LYS A 49 5.35 -1.76 -1.44
C LYS A 49 4.16 -2.52 -0.85
N ILE A 50 2.96 -2.14 -1.26
CA ILE A 50 1.70 -2.77 -0.88
C ILE A 50 1.20 -3.53 -2.10
N GLU A 51 0.99 -4.82 -1.94
CA GLU A 51 0.51 -5.70 -3.01
C GLU A 51 -0.76 -6.40 -2.55
N ARG A 52 -1.85 -6.22 -3.31
CA ARG A 52 -3.10 -6.94 -3.07
C ARG A 52 -2.99 -8.34 -3.67
N ILE A 53 -3.20 -9.34 -2.83
CA ILE A 53 -3.24 -10.74 -3.22
C ILE A 53 -4.72 -11.13 -3.34
N ASP A 54 -5.19 -11.29 -4.58
CA ASP A 54 -6.54 -11.77 -4.85
C ASP A 54 -6.56 -13.30 -4.77
N TYR A 55 -7.58 -13.88 -4.12
CA TYR A 55 -7.78 -15.33 -4.01
C TYR A 55 -8.29 -15.90 -5.34
N ASP A 56 -7.44 -15.90 -6.36
CA ASP A 56 -7.64 -16.65 -7.60
C ASP A 56 -6.29 -17.12 -8.21
N GLN A 57 -5.25 -17.23 -7.38
CA GLN A 57 -3.97 -17.81 -7.78
C GLN A 57 -3.81 -19.20 -7.14
N LYS A 58 -4.55 -20.17 -7.71
CA LYS A 58 -4.04 -21.54 -7.85
C LYS A 58 -3.33 -21.60 -9.21
N GLU A 59 -2.00 -21.65 -9.18
CA GLU A 59 -1.16 -22.51 -10.01
C GLU A 59 0.18 -22.71 -9.30
#